data_AF-A0A0S1SV71-F1
#
_entry.id   AF-A0A0S1SV71-F1
#
_cell.length_a   1.000
_cell.length_b   1.000
_cell.length_c   1.000
_cell.angle_alpha   90.00
_cell.angle_beta   90.00
_cell.angle_gamma   90.00
#
_symmetry.space_group_name_H-M   'P 1'
#
loop_
_entity.id
_entity.type
_entity.pdbx_description
1 polymer ?
#
loop_
_entity_poly.entity_id
_entity_poly.type
_entity_poly.pdbx_seq_one_letter_code
_entity_poly.pdbx_strand_id
1 'polypeptide(L)'
;MRRFINPAFGLLLLAVVLAVLHVWHGVTTDEAKYLLNIPYPHPPLARWFIGLTQWIPGQEYLWRIVLAVSLLQAAWISRGLAPKHVPSSPLLLMSLWVLSAGVFVSAGQILLAPITALQMLVFCYWLLKGEELEPMIGWVALLWMASLFTAYQAILFFPVVAVVFWRMRLPKWQRLSGLFGPILLLLLYTATNPLTFASMVTAGRQNLDGGTMIFALRGTVWLWVLGGSLVLSVLGTLGMVLSRRWSLVASLLLVGLFIFVSFRPYYAILFAPLLVAGLASAPALMRRPAMVVLSSLLCGFILIPFAYPRSQPSPAPAVFAQAQAANVPVGATAIIAGSFGHEWQEAGPYLIRRYVTNYHLIDSARIAVCLADCPDVRKREGWQRLENVPVEVWVRPLLRDEG
;
A
#
# COMPACT_ATOMS: atom_id res chain seq x y z
N MET A 1 29.84 -21.50 -22.77
CA MET A 1 29.23 -20.15 -22.72
C MET A 1 27.87 -20.20 -22.05
N ARG A 2 27.77 -19.96 -20.74
CA ARG A 2 26.50 -19.80 -19.99
C ARG A 2 26.66 -18.66 -18.99
N ARG A 3 26.95 -17.45 -19.48
CA ARG A 3 26.72 -16.22 -18.71
C ARG A 3 25.23 -15.89 -18.80
N PHE A 4 24.39 -16.76 -18.25
CA PHE A 4 22.97 -16.47 -18.11
C PHE A 4 22.85 -15.32 -17.10
N ILE A 5 22.09 -14.30 -17.49
CA ILE A 5 21.79 -13.08 -16.75
C ILE A 5 21.68 -13.38 -15.25
N ASN A 6 22.49 -12.71 -14.43
CA ASN A 6 22.41 -12.83 -12.98
C ASN A 6 20.97 -12.50 -12.55
N PRO A 7 20.23 -13.40 -11.89
CA PRO A 7 18.84 -13.15 -11.50
C PRO A 7 18.69 -11.89 -10.64
N ALA A 8 19.73 -11.52 -9.88
CA ALA A 8 19.76 -10.24 -9.16
C ALA A 8 19.69 -9.03 -10.10
N PHE A 9 20.38 -9.08 -11.25
CA PHE A 9 20.34 -8.03 -12.27
C PHE A 9 18.99 -8.00 -13.00
N GLY A 10 18.40 -9.18 -13.30
CA GLY A 10 17.05 -9.26 -13.87
C GLY A 10 15.98 -8.65 -12.96
N LEU A 11 16.04 -8.94 -11.65
CA LEU A 11 15.16 -8.33 -10.66
C LEU A 11 15.39 -6.82 -10.50
N LEU A 12 16.64 -6.37 -10.58
CA LEU A 12 16.97 -4.95 -10.56
C LEU A 12 16.37 -4.21 -11.76
N LEU A 13 16.53 -4.76 -12.97
CA LEU A 13 15.96 -4.18 -14.18
C LEU A 13 14.44 -4.11 -14.09
N LEU A 14 13.79 -5.19 -13.63
CA LEU A 14 12.34 -5.20 -13.40
C LEU A 14 11.93 -4.16 -12.36
N ALA A 15 12.68 -4.00 -11.26
CA ALA A 15 12.40 -2.98 -10.24
C ALA A 15 12.44 -1.57 -10.84
N VAL A 16 13.44 -1.27 -11.67
CA VAL A 16 13.54 0.03 -12.36
C VAL A 16 12.36 0.24 -13.30
N VAL A 17 11.98 -0.77 -14.09
CA VAL A 17 10.81 -0.67 -14.99
C VAL A 17 9.53 -0.39 -14.19
N LEU A 18 9.28 -1.11 -13.10
CA LEU A 18 8.09 -0.90 -12.26
C LEU A 18 8.11 0.48 -11.58
N ALA A 19 9.27 0.93 -11.10
CA ALA A 19 9.42 2.27 -10.54
C ALA A 19 9.12 3.35 -11.60
N VAL A 20 9.61 3.21 -12.83
CA VAL A 20 9.33 4.13 -13.94
C VAL A 20 7.85 4.12 -14.32
N LEU A 21 7.19 2.96 -14.30
CA LEU A 21 5.74 2.90 -14.50
C LEU A 21 5.02 3.71 -13.42
N HIS A 22 5.39 3.58 -12.14
CA HIS A 22 4.78 4.38 -11.07
C HIS A 22 5.09 5.86 -11.16
N VAL A 23 6.28 6.23 -11.62
CA VAL A 23 6.62 7.63 -11.95
C VAL A 23 5.67 8.18 -13.01
N TRP A 24 5.43 7.43 -14.08
CA TRP A 24 4.58 7.89 -15.17
C TRP A 24 3.12 8.11 -14.73
N HIS A 25 2.67 7.37 -13.71
CA HIS A 25 1.35 7.58 -13.10
C HIS A 25 1.28 8.79 -12.15
N GLY A 26 2.41 9.39 -11.79
CA GLY A 26 2.50 10.48 -10.83
C GLY A 26 2.34 10.04 -9.38
N VAL A 27 2.37 11.01 -8.46
CA VAL A 27 2.18 10.77 -7.03
C VAL A 27 0.68 10.65 -6.73
N THR A 28 0.30 9.53 -6.12
CA THR A 28 -1.09 9.35 -5.68
C THR A 28 -1.34 10.05 -4.34
N THR A 29 -2.60 10.36 -4.05
CA THR A 29 -3.03 11.00 -2.79
C THR A 29 -2.46 10.33 -1.54
N ASP A 30 -2.41 9.00 -1.51
CA ASP A 30 -1.91 8.25 -0.36
C ASP A 30 -0.38 8.26 -0.27
N GLU A 31 0.34 8.37 -1.38
CA GLU A 31 1.81 8.50 -1.43
C GLU A 31 2.27 9.91 -1.01
N ALA A 32 1.53 10.94 -1.44
CA ALA A 32 1.81 12.32 -1.08
C ALA A 32 1.85 12.55 0.44
N LYS A 33 1.06 11.78 1.21
CA LYS A 33 1.09 11.81 2.68
C LYS A 33 2.43 11.44 3.30
N TYR A 34 3.30 10.77 2.56
CA TYR A 34 4.62 10.34 3.04
C TYR A 34 5.75 11.19 2.45
N LEU A 35 5.55 11.71 1.24
CA LEU A 35 6.50 12.61 0.58
C LEU A 35 6.41 14.05 1.09
N LEU A 36 5.19 14.52 1.32
CA LEU A 36 4.89 15.87 1.82
C LEU A 36 4.79 15.82 3.35
N ASN A 37 5.31 16.85 4.02
CA ASN A 37 5.28 16.99 5.49
C ASN A 37 3.86 17.38 5.98
N ILE A 38 2.87 16.61 5.58
CA ILE A 38 1.48 16.84 5.94
C ILE A 38 1.26 16.17 7.29
N PRO A 39 0.68 16.88 8.27
CA PRO A 39 0.34 16.31 9.56
C PRO A 39 -0.66 15.19 9.32
N TYR A 40 -0.17 13.97 9.41
CA TYR A 40 -0.97 12.79 9.15
C TYR A 40 -0.70 11.75 10.23
N PRO A 41 -1.74 11.06 10.68
CA PRO A 41 -1.65 10.15 11.81
C PRO A 41 -1.15 8.76 11.42
N HIS A 42 0.15 8.65 11.21
CA HIS A 42 0.83 7.35 11.13
C HIS A 42 1.99 7.30 12.10
N PRO A 43 2.41 6.10 12.53
CA PRO A 43 3.59 5.96 13.34
C PRO A 43 4.82 6.55 12.60
N PRO A 44 5.76 7.17 13.33
CA PRO A 44 6.68 8.14 12.74
C PRO A 44 7.86 7.53 11.97
N LEU A 45 8.17 6.24 12.11
CA LEU A 45 9.49 5.70 11.71
C LEU A 45 9.74 5.82 10.21
N ALA A 46 8.87 5.26 9.37
CA ALA A 46 9.06 5.28 7.93
C ALA A 46 9.01 6.70 7.36
N ARG A 47 8.14 7.55 7.93
CA ARG A 47 8.09 8.97 7.57
C ARG A 47 9.34 9.72 7.94
N TRP A 48 9.91 9.43 9.10
CA TRP A 48 11.16 10.05 9.50
C TRP A 48 12.27 9.72 8.50
N PHE A 49 12.39 8.45 8.08
CA PHE A 49 13.36 8.05 7.05
C PHE A 49 13.12 8.73 5.70
N ILE A 50 11.88 8.77 5.20
CA ILE A 50 11.54 9.46 3.95
C ILE A 50 11.80 10.98 4.09
N GLY A 51 11.54 11.54 5.27
CA GLY A 51 11.80 12.92 5.63
C GLY A 51 13.27 13.34 5.47
N LEU A 52 14.21 12.42 5.70
CA LEU A 52 15.64 12.69 5.56
C LEU A 52 16.07 13.08 4.14
N THR A 53 15.25 12.78 3.13
CA THR A 53 15.53 13.11 1.72
C THR A 53 14.65 14.22 1.16
N GLN A 54 13.84 14.90 1.98
CA GLN A 54 12.91 15.94 1.53
C GLN A 54 13.59 17.11 0.80
N TRP A 55 14.86 17.36 1.10
CA TRP A 55 15.66 18.39 0.46
C TRP A 55 16.16 18.00 -0.95
N ILE A 56 16.03 16.74 -1.36
CA ILE A 56 16.49 16.25 -2.66
C ILE A 56 15.38 16.45 -3.70
N PRO A 57 15.63 17.24 -4.78
CA PRO A 57 14.69 17.34 -5.90
C PRO A 57 14.45 15.95 -6.52
N GLY A 58 13.18 15.57 -6.69
CA GLY A 58 12.84 14.26 -7.22
C GLY A 58 13.07 13.10 -6.24
N GLN A 59 13.03 13.33 -4.92
CA GLN A 59 13.11 12.28 -3.91
C GLN A 59 12.13 11.10 -4.14
N GLU A 60 11.00 11.35 -4.81
CA GLU A 60 10.06 10.30 -5.21
C GLU A 60 10.73 9.23 -6.07
N TYR A 61 11.55 9.59 -7.07
CA TYR A 61 12.23 8.66 -7.97
C TYR A 61 13.12 7.70 -7.17
N LEU A 62 13.87 8.26 -6.22
CA LEU A 62 14.74 7.51 -5.34
C LEU A 62 13.94 6.50 -4.52
N TRP A 63 12.88 6.93 -3.82
CA TRP A 63 12.09 6.04 -2.97
C TRP A 63 11.33 4.98 -3.75
N ARG A 64 10.82 5.29 -4.96
CA ARG A 64 10.20 4.30 -5.83
C ARG A 64 11.20 3.19 -6.20
N ILE A 65 12.43 3.55 -6.57
CA ILE A 65 13.48 2.57 -6.91
C ILE A 65 13.87 1.77 -5.67
N VAL A 66 14.14 2.41 -4.53
CA VAL A 66 14.52 1.73 -3.29
C VAL A 66 13.45 0.71 -2.90
N LEU A 67 12.18 1.10 -2.87
CA LEU A 67 11.08 0.22 -2.50
C LEU A 67 10.87 -0.90 -3.51
N ALA A 68 10.92 -0.62 -4.81
CA ALA A 68 10.81 -1.65 -5.85
C ALA A 68 11.96 -2.67 -5.75
N VAL A 69 13.20 -2.21 -5.57
CA VAL A 69 14.37 -3.07 -5.42
C VAL A 69 14.26 -3.89 -4.15
N SER A 70 13.97 -3.28 -2.99
CA SER A 70 13.81 -4.01 -1.73
C SER A 70 12.72 -5.08 -1.84
N LEU A 71 11.59 -4.75 -2.45
CA LEU A 71 10.46 -5.66 -2.60
C LEU A 71 10.76 -6.84 -3.54
N LEU A 72 11.37 -6.60 -4.69
CA LEU A 72 11.72 -7.68 -5.62
C LEU A 72 12.91 -8.51 -5.12
N GLN A 73 13.91 -7.89 -4.48
CA GLN A 73 15.04 -8.62 -3.90
C GLN A 73 14.63 -9.44 -2.66
N ALA A 74 13.50 -9.14 -2.03
CA ALA A 74 12.93 -10.02 -1.00
C ALA A 74 12.55 -11.42 -1.51
N ALA A 75 12.57 -11.64 -2.84
CA ALA A 75 12.57 -12.98 -3.42
C ALA A 75 13.67 -13.86 -2.81
N TRP A 76 14.84 -13.34 -2.42
CA TRP A 76 15.88 -14.12 -1.74
C TRP A 76 15.46 -14.62 -0.35
N ILE A 77 14.65 -13.85 0.38
CA ILE A 77 14.06 -14.31 1.65
C ILE A 77 13.03 -15.40 1.37
N SER A 78 12.21 -15.23 0.32
CA SER A 78 11.24 -16.26 -0.10
C SER A 78 11.92 -17.57 -0.54
N ARG A 79 13.07 -17.49 -1.21
CA ARG A 79 13.95 -18.62 -1.51
C ARG A 79 14.41 -19.30 -0.22
N GLY A 80 14.77 -18.48 0.76
CA GLY A 80 15.13 -18.92 2.10
C GLY A 80 14.06 -19.84 2.69
N LEU A 81 12.77 -19.50 2.58
CA LEU A 81 11.65 -20.28 3.14
C LEU A 81 11.53 -21.72 2.61
N ALA A 82 12.14 -22.05 1.47
CA ALA A 82 11.93 -23.34 0.84
C ALA A 82 12.34 -24.53 1.72
N PRO A 83 11.56 -25.63 1.71
CA PRO A 83 11.91 -26.87 2.38
C PRO A 83 13.11 -27.51 1.69
N LYS A 84 14.10 -27.95 2.49
CA LYS A 84 15.36 -28.52 1.97
C LYS A 84 15.16 -29.76 1.08
N HIS A 85 14.04 -30.47 1.24
CA HIS A 85 13.81 -31.78 0.61
C HIS A 85 13.08 -31.68 -0.75
N VAL A 86 12.70 -30.47 -1.19
CA VAL A 86 12.07 -30.24 -2.50
C VAL A 86 13.01 -29.36 -3.33
N PRO A 87 13.85 -29.93 -4.23
CA PRO A 87 14.93 -29.20 -4.90
C PRO A 87 14.46 -27.97 -5.71
N SER A 88 13.26 -28.05 -6.31
CA SER A 88 12.70 -26.98 -7.14
C SER A 88 11.93 -25.92 -6.35
N SER A 89 11.69 -26.14 -5.05
CA SER A 89 10.92 -25.22 -4.22
C SER A 89 11.55 -23.83 -4.06
N PRO A 90 12.89 -23.63 -4.01
CA PRO A 90 13.47 -22.30 -3.83
C PRO A 90 13.15 -21.37 -5.00
N LEU A 91 13.32 -21.84 -6.24
CA LEU A 91 12.99 -21.06 -7.44
C LEU A 91 11.48 -20.84 -7.56
N LEU A 92 10.66 -21.85 -7.22
CA LEU A 92 9.21 -21.71 -7.21
C LEU A 92 8.74 -20.58 -6.29
N LEU A 93 9.22 -20.54 -5.03
CA LEU A 93 8.82 -19.50 -4.08
C LEU A 93 9.30 -18.10 -4.52
N MET A 94 10.50 -18.00 -5.09
CA MET A 94 10.98 -16.75 -5.71
C MET A 94 10.04 -16.28 -6.83
N SER A 95 9.70 -17.18 -7.74
CA SER A 95 8.81 -16.86 -8.86
C SER A 95 7.43 -16.45 -8.36
N LEU A 96 6.86 -17.15 -7.39
CA LEU A 96 5.53 -16.84 -6.84
C LEU A 96 5.50 -15.52 -6.06
N TRP A 97 6.59 -15.17 -5.38
CA TRP A 97 6.71 -13.85 -4.76
C TRP A 97 6.68 -12.74 -5.82
N VAL A 98 7.51 -12.84 -6.85
CA VAL A 98 7.62 -11.81 -7.91
C VAL A 98 6.36 -11.75 -8.78
N LEU A 99 5.75 -12.89 -9.08
CA LEU A 99 4.54 -12.99 -9.92
C LEU A 99 3.23 -12.76 -9.14
N SER A 100 3.29 -12.52 -7.82
CA SER A 100 2.13 -12.07 -7.07
C SER A 100 1.74 -10.67 -7.54
N ALA A 101 0.47 -10.48 -7.94
CA ALA A 101 -0.03 -9.19 -8.39
C ALA A 101 0.07 -8.14 -7.28
N GLY A 102 -0.15 -8.55 -6.02
CA GLY A 102 0.06 -7.68 -4.85
C GLY A 102 1.51 -7.20 -4.72
N VAL A 103 2.50 -8.06 -4.97
CA VAL A 103 3.92 -7.66 -4.95
C VAL A 103 4.25 -6.82 -6.18
N PHE A 104 3.82 -7.24 -7.36
CA PHE A 104 4.13 -6.62 -8.64
C PHE A 104 3.58 -5.19 -8.74
N VAL A 105 2.32 -4.97 -8.33
CA VAL A 105 1.64 -3.67 -8.38
C VAL A 105 2.12 -2.72 -7.28
N SER A 106 2.56 -3.26 -6.15
CA SER A 106 3.07 -2.44 -5.05
C SER A 106 4.58 -2.17 -5.12
N ALA A 107 5.30 -2.79 -6.04
CA ALA A 107 6.72 -2.56 -6.24
C ALA A 107 6.98 -1.15 -6.77
N GLY A 108 7.44 -0.27 -5.88
CA GLY A 108 7.71 1.13 -6.21
C GLY A 108 6.56 2.08 -5.86
N GLN A 109 5.53 1.60 -5.16
CA GLN A 109 4.58 2.48 -4.50
C GLN A 109 5.17 3.03 -3.20
N ILE A 110 5.07 4.34 -2.97
CA ILE A 110 5.58 5.00 -1.75
C ILE A 110 4.52 4.90 -0.66
N LEU A 111 4.29 3.68 -0.20
CA LEU A 111 3.29 3.34 0.82
C LEU A 111 3.95 2.55 1.95
N LEU A 112 3.28 2.51 3.10
CA LEU A 112 3.77 1.75 4.26
C LEU A 112 3.50 0.24 4.15
N ALA A 113 2.42 -0.15 3.46
CA ALA A 113 2.03 -1.55 3.34
C ALA A 113 3.11 -2.46 2.70
N PRO A 114 3.83 -2.03 1.64
CA PRO A 114 4.97 -2.79 1.10
C PRO A 114 6.11 -2.98 2.11
N ILE A 115 6.44 -1.95 2.89
CA ILE A 115 7.48 -2.02 3.93
C ILE A 115 7.04 -2.99 5.02
N THR A 116 5.79 -2.91 5.47
CA THR A 116 5.23 -3.86 6.43
C THR A 116 5.25 -5.28 5.90
N ALA A 117 4.86 -5.51 4.64
CA ALA A 117 4.90 -6.84 4.04
C ALA A 117 6.33 -7.44 4.00
N LEU A 118 7.33 -6.60 3.70
CA LEU A 118 8.75 -6.98 3.76
C LEU A 118 9.19 -7.38 5.17
N GLN A 119 8.89 -6.54 6.16
CA GLN A 119 9.21 -6.83 7.57
C GLN A 119 8.53 -8.12 8.04
N MET A 120 7.27 -8.34 7.64
CA MET A 120 6.53 -9.54 8.01
C MET A 120 6.99 -10.80 7.27
N LEU A 121 7.56 -10.67 6.07
CA LEU A 121 8.23 -11.78 5.40
C LEU A 121 9.44 -12.28 6.22
N VAL A 122 10.19 -11.39 6.85
CA VAL A 122 11.31 -11.75 7.76
C VAL A 122 10.80 -12.53 8.97
N PHE A 123 9.71 -12.08 9.61
CA PHE A 123 9.10 -12.84 10.71
C PHE A 123 8.57 -14.21 10.26
N CYS A 124 8.00 -14.30 9.06
CA CYS A 124 7.59 -15.58 8.47
C CYS A 124 8.80 -16.49 8.20
N TYR A 125 9.94 -15.93 7.79
CA TYR A 125 11.20 -16.65 7.63
C TYR A 125 11.68 -17.26 8.94
N TRP A 126 11.77 -16.46 10.00
CA TRP A 126 12.12 -16.93 11.33
C TRP A 126 11.13 -17.97 11.89
N LEU A 127 9.83 -17.76 11.65
CA LEU A 127 8.80 -18.73 12.05
C LEU A 127 9.04 -20.12 11.43
N LEU A 128 9.47 -20.21 10.17
CA LEU A 128 9.61 -21.50 9.48
C LEU A 128 11.00 -22.11 9.61
N LYS A 129 12.06 -21.32 9.69
CA LYS A 129 13.42 -21.86 9.80
C LYS A 129 13.78 -22.32 11.20
N GLY A 130 13.21 -21.70 12.23
CA GLY A 130 13.53 -22.06 13.62
C GLY A 130 15.03 -21.94 13.91
N GLU A 131 15.66 -20.89 13.38
CA GLU A 131 17.04 -20.52 13.73
C GLU A 131 17.14 -20.21 15.23
N GLU A 132 18.34 -20.33 15.79
CA GLU A 132 18.61 -19.89 17.16
C GLU A 132 18.63 -18.35 17.19
N LEU A 133 17.48 -17.78 17.55
CA LEU A 133 17.28 -16.33 17.57
C LEU A 133 17.60 -15.71 18.91
N GLU A 134 17.92 -16.51 19.93
CA GLU A 134 18.26 -16.07 21.28
C GLU A 134 19.39 -15.01 21.29
N PRO A 135 20.50 -15.19 20.55
CA PRO A 135 21.56 -14.16 20.48
C PRO A 135 21.10 -12.87 19.82
N MET A 136 20.03 -12.94 19.02
CA MET A 136 19.51 -11.84 18.21
C MET A 136 18.21 -11.24 18.74
N ILE A 137 17.77 -11.58 19.96
CA ILE A 137 16.48 -11.10 20.49
C ILE A 137 16.35 -9.58 20.41
N GLY A 138 17.42 -8.83 20.70
CA GLY A 138 17.42 -7.37 20.60
C GLY A 138 17.05 -6.89 19.18
N TRP A 139 17.60 -7.53 18.15
CA TRP A 139 17.30 -7.21 16.75
C TRP A 139 15.89 -7.64 16.35
N VAL A 140 15.40 -8.78 16.84
CA VAL A 140 14.02 -9.24 16.60
C VAL A 140 13.02 -8.26 17.23
N ALA A 141 13.26 -7.84 18.48
CA ALA A 141 12.43 -6.87 19.19
C ALA A 141 12.50 -5.49 18.53
N LEU A 142 13.68 -5.06 18.08
CA LEU A 142 13.85 -3.81 17.34
C LEU A 142 13.11 -3.85 16.00
N LEU A 143 13.17 -4.95 15.26
CA LEU A 143 12.40 -5.12 14.02
C LEU A 143 10.90 -5.11 14.29
N TRP A 144 10.45 -5.73 15.38
CA TRP A 144 9.04 -5.72 15.77
C TRP A 144 8.57 -4.29 16.10
N MET A 145 9.36 -3.56 16.89
CA MET A 145 9.12 -2.16 17.19
C MET A 145 9.11 -1.30 15.91
N ALA A 146 10.12 -1.46 15.05
CA ALA A 146 10.20 -0.75 13.78
C ALA A 146 8.99 -1.06 12.90
N SER A 147 8.46 -2.29 12.92
CA SER A 147 7.27 -2.66 12.14
C SER A 147 6.01 -1.96 12.64
N LEU A 148 5.79 -1.98 13.95
CA LEU A 148 4.67 -1.28 14.60
C LEU A 148 4.76 0.24 14.42
N PHE A 149 5.97 0.79 14.45
CA PHE A 149 6.25 2.21 14.22
C PHE A 149 6.39 2.57 12.72
N THR A 150 6.30 1.59 11.83
CA THR A 150 6.14 1.81 10.38
C THR A 150 4.67 1.93 10.05
N ALA A 151 3.85 0.97 10.47
CA ALA A 151 2.41 0.96 10.20
C ALA A 151 1.65 0.20 11.29
N TYR A 152 0.49 0.72 11.70
CA TYR A 152 -0.38 0.05 12.67
C TYR A 152 -0.79 -1.36 12.23
N GLN A 153 -0.90 -1.58 10.91
CA GLN A 153 -1.24 -2.86 10.29
C GLN A 153 -0.24 -3.98 10.64
N ALA A 154 0.97 -3.67 11.10
CA ALA A 154 1.91 -4.69 11.58
C ALA A 154 1.33 -5.50 12.76
N ILE A 155 0.42 -4.92 13.57
CA ILE A 155 -0.24 -5.64 14.67
C ILE A 155 -1.06 -6.85 14.21
N LEU A 156 -1.52 -6.85 12.95
CA LEU A 156 -2.29 -7.95 12.36
C LEU A 156 -1.48 -9.25 12.27
N PHE A 157 -0.15 -9.14 12.35
CA PHE A 157 0.79 -10.25 12.33
C PHE A 157 1.23 -10.70 13.72
N PHE A 158 0.64 -10.14 14.78
CA PHE A 158 0.93 -10.50 16.17
C PHE A 158 0.96 -12.03 16.41
N PRO A 159 0.03 -12.86 15.89
CA PRO A 159 0.11 -14.31 16.08
C PRO A 159 1.41 -14.95 15.55
N VAL A 160 1.96 -14.46 14.44
CA VAL A 160 3.23 -14.93 13.88
C VAL A 160 4.39 -14.51 14.78
N VAL A 161 4.45 -13.23 15.14
CA VAL A 161 5.52 -12.65 15.96
C VAL A 161 5.52 -13.28 17.36
N ALA A 162 4.35 -13.46 17.97
CA ALA A 162 4.19 -14.10 19.26
C ALA A 162 4.78 -15.52 19.27
N VAL A 163 4.52 -16.33 18.24
CA VAL A 163 5.11 -17.68 18.14
C VAL A 163 6.62 -17.62 17.95
N VAL A 164 7.15 -16.65 17.21
CA VAL A 164 8.61 -16.47 17.07
C VAL A 164 9.25 -16.23 18.44
N PHE A 165 8.73 -15.30 19.24
CA PHE A 165 9.21 -15.06 20.60
C PHE A 165 8.99 -16.26 21.53
N TRP A 166 7.87 -16.98 21.38
CA TRP A 166 7.55 -18.10 22.27
C TRP A 166 8.44 -19.32 22.07
N ARG A 167 9.03 -19.47 20.88
CA ARG A 167 9.98 -20.53 20.56
C ARG A 167 11.37 -20.29 21.12
N MET A 168 11.73 -19.05 21.42
CA MET A 168 13.04 -18.71 21.99
C MET A 168 13.15 -19.25 23.41
N ARG A 169 14.28 -19.87 23.74
CA ARG A 169 14.58 -20.40 25.08
C ARG A 169 15.02 -19.32 26.06
N LEU A 170 14.18 -18.29 26.23
CA LEU A 170 14.47 -17.11 27.03
C LEU A 170 13.57 -17.01 28.27
N PRO A 171 14.05 -16.32 29.33
CA PRO A 171 13.22 -15.94 30.48
C PRO A 171 11.91 -15.29 30.03
N LYS A 172 10.80 -15.61 30.73
CA LYS A 172 9.45 -15.13 30.38
C LYS A 172 9.41 -13.59 30.27
N TRP A 173 10.11 -12.88 31.16
CA TRP A 173 10.14 -11.42 31.16
C TRP A 173 10.74 -10.83 29.88
N GLN A 174 11.84 -11.38 29.36
CA GLN A 174 12.46 -10.91 28.12
C GLN A 174 11.56 -11.14 26.90
N ARG A 175 10.85 -12.27 26.86
CA ARG A 175 9.86 -12.55 25.79
C ARG A 175 8.69 -11.59 25.86
N LEU A 176 8.14 -11.36 27.06
CA LEU A 176 7.02 -10.45 27.26
C LEU A 176 7.40 -9.00 26.98
N SER A 177 8.56 -8.54 27.46
CA SER A 177 9.02 -7.17 27.21
C SER A 177 9.33 -6.94 25.73
N GLY A 178 9.96 -7.90 25.05
CA GLY A 178 10.23 -7.81 23.61
C GLY A 178 8.94 -7.80 22.76
N LEU A 179 7.92 -8.55 23.16
CA LEU A 179 6.66 -8.65 22.41
C LEU A 179 5.69 -7.50 22.71
N PHE A 180 5.43 -7.21 24.00
CA PHE A 180 4.44 -6.24 24.44
C PHE A 180 5.00 -4.84 24.70
N GLY A 181 6.29 -4.70 24.99
CA GLY A 181 6.93 -3.40 25.17
C GLY A 181 6.70 -2.47 23.97
N PRO A 182 6.99 -2.91 22.72
CA PRO A 182 6.71 -2.12 21.54
C PRO A 182 5.23 -1.75 21.34
N ILE A 183 4.31 -2.64 21.71
CA ILE A 183 2.86 -2.38 21.63
C ILE A 183 2.47 -1.31 22.65
N LEU A 184 2.98 -1.40 23.88
CA LEU A 184 2.73 -0.40 24.92
C LEU A 184 3.26 0.97 24.51
N LEU A 185 4.48 1.03 23.95
CA LEU A 185 5.06 2.26 23.42
C LEU A 185 4.21 2.87 22.29
N LEU A 186 3.70 2.03 21.38
CA LEU A 186 2.80 2.47 20.33
C LEU A 186 1.49 3.02 20.89
N LEU A 187 0.88 2.35 21.88
CA LEU A 187 -0.33 2.81 22.54
C LEU A 187 -0.12 4.15 23.26
N LEU A 188 1.00 4.32 23.97
CA LEU A 188 1.37 5.58 24.60
C LEU A 188 1.55 6.69 23.56
N TYR A 189 2.20 6.40 22.45
CA TYR A 189 2.33 7.33 21.33
C TYR A 189 0.96 7.70 20.74
N THR A 190 0.08 6.73 20.51
CA THR A 190 -1.27 7.01 19.99
C THR A 190 -2.11 7.82 20.98
N ALA A 191 -2.01 7.52 22.28
CA ALA A 191 -2.76 8.24 23.32
C ALA A 191 -2.31 9.71 23.48
N THR A 192 -1.03 10.00 23.26
CA THR A 192 -0.51 11.38 23.29
C THR A 192 -0.80 12.18 22.02
N ASN A 193 -1.34 11.55 20.97
CA ASN A 193 -1.62 12.18 19.68
C ASN A 193 -3.12 12.05 19.30
N PRO A 194 -3.98 13.01 19.70
CA PRO A 194 -5.44 12.91 19.52
C PRO A 194 -5.89 12.83 18.05
N LEU A 195 -5.16 13.47 17.13
CA LEU A 195 -5.40 13.35 15.68
C LEU A 195 -5.22 11.90 15.18
N THR A 196 -4.34 11.15 15.85
CA THR A 196 -4.07 9.76 15.53
C THR A 196 -5.22 8.86 15.88
N PHE A 197 -5.75 9.00 17.09
CA PHE A 197 -6.94 8.28 17.50
C PHE A 197 -8.15 8.61 16.61
N ALA A 198 -8.41 9.88 16.33
CA ALA A 198 -9.54 10.29 15.49
C ALA A 198 -9.49 9.67 14.09
N SER A 199 -8.31 9.66 13.46
CA SER A 199 -8.16 9.08 12.13
C SER A 199 -8.30 7.57 12.06
N MET A 200 -7.89 6.83 13.11
CA MET A 200 -8.07 5.40 13.19
C MET A 200 -9.56 5.05 13.21
N VAL A 201 -10.35 5.82 13.97
CA VAL A 201 -11.80 5.64 14.03
C VAL A 201 -12.43 5.92 12.67
N THR A 202 -12.06 7.01 12.01
CA THR A 202 -12.60 7.36 10.68
C THR A 202 -12.21 6.34 9.61
N ALA A 203 -10.94 5.91 9.58
CA ALA A 203 -10.46 4.90 8.64
C ALA A 203 -11.05 3.51 8.91
N GLY A 204 -11.33 3.19 10.18
CA GLY A 204 -11.97 1.95 10.62
C GLY A 204 -13.49 1.91 10.44
N ARG A 205 -14.12 2.98 9.94
CA ARG A 205 -15.56 2.99 9.61
C ARG A 205 -15.84 3.18 8.12
N GLN A 206 -14.80 3.28 7.30
CA GLN A 206 -14.91 3.67 5.91
C GLN A 206 -15.85 2.76 5.07
N ASN A 207 -15.87 1.44 5.33
CA ASN A 207 -16.81 0.53 4.66
C ASN A 207 -18.13 0.35 5.42
N LEU A 208 -18.17 0.65 6.72
CA LEU A 208 -19.34 0.46 7.58
C LEU A 208 -20.40 1.55 7.34
N ASP A 209 -19.97 2.76 6.99
CA ASP A 209 -20.86 3.91 6.88
C ASP A 209 -21.45 4.13 5.47
N GLY A 210 -21.00 3.38 4.44
CA GLY A 210 -21.36 3.66 3.04
C GLY A 210 -21.55 2.48 2.09
N GLY A 211 -21.38 1.22 2.52
CA GLY A 211 -21.47 0.04 1.65
C GLY A 211 -22.24 -1.14 2.26
N THR A 212 -22.78 -2.02 1.42
CA THR A 212 -23.38 -3.28 1.89
C THR A 212 -22.29 -4.24 2.35
N MET A 213 -22.56 -5.10 3.36
CA MET A 213 -21.60 -6.12 3.83
C MET A 213 -21.06 -7.02 2.68
N ILE A 214 -21.90 -7.25 1.67
CA ILE A 214 -21.53 -8.00 0.46
C ILE A 214 -20.41 -7.30 -0.32
N PHE A 215 -20.45 -5.97 -0.41
CA PHE A 215 -19.39 -5.19 -1.06
C PHE A 215 -18.06 -5.30 -0.30
N ALA A 216 -18.10 -5.21 1.03
CA ALA A 216 -16.91 -5.38 1.87
C ALA A 216 -16.31 -6.80 1.76
N LEU A 217 -17.16 -7.83 1.76
CA LEU A 217 -16.73 -9.22 1.55
C LEU A 217 -16.10 -9.41 0.17
N ARG A 218 -16.76 -8.92 -0.88
CA ARG A 218 -16.25 -8.97 -2.26
C ARG A 218 -14.91 -8.26 -2.37
N GLY A 219 -14.76 -7.09 -1.77
CA GLY A 219 -13.50 -6.34 -1.73
C GLY A 219 -12.39 -7.12 -1.02
N THR A 220 -12.70 -7.75 0.11
CA THR A 220 -11.74 -8.57 0.87
C THR A 220 -11.27 -9.78 0.07
N VAL A 221 -12.21 -10.52 -0.54
CA VAL A 221 -11.89 -11.67 -1.40
C VAL A 221 -11.07 -11.21 -2.61
N TRP A 222 -11.43 -10.08 -3.21
CA TRP A 222 -10.69 -9.50 -4.32
C TRP A 222 -9.23 -9.19 -3.95
N LEU A 223 -8.97 -8.54 -2.81
CA LEU A 223 -7.59 -8.25 -2.38
C LEU A 223 -6.82 -9.51 -1.97
N TRP A 224 -7.50 -10.53 -1.43
CA TRP A 224 -6.88 -11.84 -1.19
C TRP A 224 -6.48 -12.51 -2.51
N VAL A 225 -7.32 -12.48 -3.54
CA VAL A 225 -7.00 -12.98 -4.90
C VAL A 225 -5.80 -12.22 -5.48
N LEU A 226 -5.80 -10.89 -5.39
CA LEU A 226 -4.69 -10.07 -5.88
C LEU A 226 -3.38 -10.32 -5.12
N GLY A 227 -3.45 -10.50 -3.80
CA GLY A 227 -2.29 -10.70 -2.93
C GLY A 227 -1.41 -11.92 -3.28
N GLY A 228 -1.95 -12.89 -4.02
CA GLY A 228 -1.22 -14.07 -4.49
C GLY A 228 -1.57 -14.49 -5.91
N SER A 229 -2.06 -13.58 -6.75
CA SER A 229 -2.46 -13.89 -8.14
C SER A 229 -3.35 -15.13 -8.26
N LEU A 230 -4.32 -15.30 -7.35
CA LEU A 230 -5.18 -16.49 -7.17
C LEU A 230 -4.44 -17.77 -6.77
N VAL A 231 -3.40 -18.16 -7.53
CA VAL A 231 -2.68 -19.43 -7.37
C VAL A 231 -1.97 -19.50 -6.03
N LEU A 232 -1.15 -18.49 -5.71
CA LEU A 232 -0.47 -18.43 -4.41
C LEU A 232 -1.47 -18.18 -3.28
N SER A 233 -2.58 -17.49 -3.53
CA SER A 233 -3.65 -17.30 -2.53
C SER A 233 -4.28 -18.63 -2.13
N VAL A 234 -4.70 -19.45 -3.10
CA VAL A 234 -5.30 -20.77 -2.85
C VAL A 234 -4.26 -21.73 -2.25
N LEU A 235 -3.11 -21.89 -2.89
CA LEU A 235 -2.09 -22.84 -2.43
C LEU A 235 -1.47 -22.43 -1.09
N GLY A 236 -1.29 -21.14 -0.87
CA GLY A 236 -0.78 -20.58 0.38
C GLY A 236 -1.75 -20.82 1.53
N THR A 237 -3.03 -20.46 1.38
CA THR A 237 -4.06 -20.69 2.39
C THR A 237 -4.25 -22.19 2.66
N LEU A 238 -4.33 -23.02 1.62
CA LEU A 238 -4.41 -24.47 1.76
C LEU A 238 -3.18 -25.02 2.50
N GLY A 239 -1.99 -24.52 2.17
CA GLY A 239 -0.74 -24.90 2.82
C GLY A 239 -0.74 -24.59 4.32
N MET A 240 -1.26 -23.43 4.73
CA MET A 240 -1.40 -23.08 6.17
C MET A 240 -2.30 -24.06 6.92
N VAL A 241 -3.45 -24.41 6.32
CA VAL A 241 -4.45 -25.30 6.95
C VAL A 241 -3.93 -26.73 7.02
N LEU A 242 -3.41 -27.27 5.91
CA LEU A 242 -2.89 -28.65 5.85
C LEU A 242 -1.70 -28.85 6.79
N SER A 243 -0.82 -27.86 6.91
CA SER A 243 0.34 -27.90 7.81
C SER A 243 0.01 -27.51 9.26
N ARG A 244 -1.27 -27.20 9.56
CA ARG A 244 -1.76 -26.78 10.88
C ARG A 244 -0.98 -25.60 11.48
N ARG A 245 -0.54 -24.67 10.62
CA ARG A 245 0.19 -23.46 11.03
C ARG A 245 -0.79 -22.38 11.48
N TRP A 246 -1.40 -22.58 12.65
CA TRP A 246 -2.45 -21.71 13.17
C TRP A 246 -2.05 -20.24 13.35
N SER A 247 -0.77 -19.95 13.60
CA SER A 247 -0.29 -18.57 13.64
C SER A 247 -0.43 -17.85 12.30
N LEU A 248 -0.16 -18.53 11.18
CA LEU A 248 -0.36 -17.97 9.84
C LEU A 248 -1.85 -17.81 9.53
N VAL A 249 -2.68 -18.79 9.89
CA VAL A 249 -4.14 -18.72 9.71
C VAL A 249 -4.73 -17.56 10.51
N ALA A 250 -4.36 -17.41 11.77
CA ALA A 250 -4.84 -16.32 12.62
C ALA A 250 -4.45 -14.95 12.05
N SER A 251 -3.19 -14.76 11.64
CA SER A 251 -2.77 -13.51 10.99
C SER A 251 -3.50 -13.27 9.66
N LEU A 252 -3.75 -14.32 8.86
CA LEU A 252 -4.50 -14.23 7.60
C LEU A 252 -5.93 -13.72 7.86
N LEU A 253 -6.59 -14.26 8.88
CA LEU A 253 -7.94 -13.85 9.29
C LEU A 253 -7.96 -12.43 9.83
N LEU A 254 -6.95 -12.02 10.62
CA LEU A 254 -6.84 -10.64 11.10
C LEU A 254 -6.64 -9.64 9.95
N VAL A 255 -5.78 -9.96 8.98
CA VAL A 255 -5.61 -9.13 7.77
C VAL A 255 -6.92 -9.08 6.96
N GLY A 256 -7.61 -10.21 6.79
CA GLY A 256 -8.90 -10.24 6.12
C GLY A 256 -9.97 -9.41 6.82
N LEU A 257 -10.09 -9.53 8.14
CA LEU A 257 -11.04 -8.76 8.95
C LEU A 257 -10.74 -7.26 8.90
N PHE A 258 -9.46 -6.89 8.97
CA PHE A 258 -9.04 -5.51 8.84
C PHE A 258 -9.43 -4.92 7.48
N ILE A 259 -9.17 -5.65 6.39
CA ILE A 259 -9.53 -5.22 5.03
C ILE A 259 -11.05 -5.13 4.84
N PHE A 260 -11.80 -6.05 5.45
CA PHE A 260 -13.26 -6.02 5.44
C PHE A 260 -13.79 -4.71 6.01
N VAL A 261 -13.20 -4.24 7.11
CA VAL A 261 -13.58 -2.99 7.77
C VAL A 261 -12.99 -1.75 7.08
N SER A 262 -11.75 -1.83 6.58
CA SER A 262 -11.01 -0.73 5.97
C SER A 262 -10.40 -1.14 4.63
N PHE A 263 -11.16 -0.94 3.54
CA PHE A 263 -10.73 -1.34 2.21
C PHE A 263 -9.80 -0.31 1.58
N ARG A 264 -8.59 -0.74 1.22
CA ARG A 264 -7.66 -0.01 0.34
C ARG A 264 -6.99 -0.99 -0.62
N PRO A 265 -6.90 -0.69 -1.93
CA PRO A 265 -6.33 -1.62 -2.91
C PRO A 265 -4.91 -2.10 -2.59
N TYR A 266 -4.07 -1.22 -2.06
CA TYR A 266 -2.69 -1.55 -1.70
C TYR A 266 -2.54 -2.49 -0.49
N TYR A 267 -3.62 -2.81 0.24
CA TYR A 267 -3.55 -3.81 1.31
C TYR A 267 -3.42 -5.25 0.80
N ALA A 268 -3.62 -5.51 -0.50
CA ALA A 268 -3.41 -6.83 -1.10
C ALA A 268 -2.01 -7.40 -0.79
N ILE A 269 -0.97 -6.56 -0.77
CA ILE A 269 0.40 -6.98 -0.50
C ILE A 269 0.59 -7.57 0.91
N LEU A 270 -0.25 -7.21 1.88
CA LEU A 270 -0.16 -7.74 3.24
C LEU A 270 -0.45 -9.24 3.31
N PHE A 271 -1.17 -9.80 2.34
CA PHE A 271 -1.37 -11.24 2.23
C PHE A 271 -0.12 -11.99 1.75
N ALA A 272 0.70 -11.38 0.87
CA ALA A 272 1.82 -12.02 0.20
C ALA A 272 2.80 -12.76 1.15
N PRO A 273 3.31 -12.16 2.26
CA PRO A 273 4.23 -12.86 3.16
C PRO A 273 3.60 -14.10 3.82
N LEU A 274 2.32 -14.00 4.22
CA LEU A 274 1.59 -15.12 4.80
C LEU A 274 1.42 -16.24 3.76
N LEU A 275 0.95 -15.90 2.55
CA LEU A 275 0.67 -16.88 1.51
C LEU A 275 1.92 -17.65 1.07
N VAL A 276 3.05 -16.97 0.90
CA VAL A 276 4.34 -17.64 0.59
C VAL A 276 4.77 -18.55 1.73
N ALA A 277 4.67 -18.11 2.98
CA ALA A 277 4.99 -18.94 4.15
C ALA A 277 4.04 -20.14 4.29
N GLY A 278 2.76 -19.95 3.96
CA GLY A 278 1.74 -20.98 3.94
C GLY A 278 2.09 -22.10 2.96
N LEU A 279 2.44 -21.74 1.72
CA LEU A 279 2.87 -22.70 0.71
C LEU A 279 4.18 -23.40 1.12
N ALA A 280 5.15 -22.65 1.63
CA ALA A 280 6.42 -23.19 2.09
C ALA A 280 6.23 -24.23 3.22
N SER A 281 5.17 -24.10 4.02
CA SER A 281 4.83 -25.03 5.10
C SER A 281 4.24 -26.37 4.62
N ALA A 282 3.84 -26.48 3.35
CA ALA A 282 3.22 -27.68 2.77
C ALA A 282 3.96 -28.17 1.51
N PRO A 283 5.10 -28.90 1.67
CA PRO A 283 5.94 -29.35 0.54
C PRO A 283 5.21 -30.17 -0.53
N ALA A 284 4.15 -30.89 -0.15
CA ALA A 284 3.34 -31.69 -1.07
C ALA A 284 2.69 -30.84 -2.20
N LEU A 285 2.37 -29.57 -1.93
CA LEU A 285 1.76 -28.66 -2.91
C LEU A 285 2.78 -28.12 -3.93
N MET A 286 4.09 -28.30 -3.68
CA MET A 286 5.17 -27.79 -4.53
C MET A 286 5.75 -28.83 -5.50
N ARG A 287 5.10 -30.01 -5.63
CA ARG A 287 5.60 -31.12 -6.46
C ARG A 287 5.60 -30.83 -7.97
N ARG A 288 4.77 -29.90 -8.44
CA ARG A 288 4.63 -29.55 -9.86
C ARG A 288 4.98 -28.07 -10.11
N PRO A 289 6.25 -27.66 -9.90
CA PRO A 289 6.65 -26.25 -9.88
C PRO A 289 6.37 -25.54 -11.20
N ALA A 290 6.64 -26.18 -12.34
CA ALA A 290 6.42 -25.58 -13.66
C ALA A 290 4.95 -25.22 -13.90
N MET A 291 4.02 -26.12 -13.58
CA MET A 291 2.58 -25.85 -13.72
C MET A 291 2.11 -24.73 -12.78
N VAL A 292 2.62 -24.69 -11.55
CA VAL A 292 2.27 -23.66 -10.58
C VAL A 292 2.77 -22.28 -11.04
N VAL A 293 4.01 -22.20 -11.53
CA VAL A 293 4.55 -20.95 -12.10
C VAL A 293 3.77 -20.51 -13.34
N LEU A 294 3.51 -21.42 -14.29
CA LEU A 294 2.74 -21.10 -15.49
C LEU A 294 1.34 -20.58 -15.14
N SER A 295 0.66 -21.24 -14.21
CA SER A 295 -0.66 -20.83 -13.74
C SER A 295 -0.61 -19.45 -13.06
N SER A 296 0.42 -19.20 -12.24
CA SER A 296 0.61 -17.92 -11.57
C SER A 296 0.91 -16.80 -12.57
N LEU A 297 1.65 -17.10 -13.64
CA LEU A 297 1.93 -16.14 -14.71
C LEU A 297 0.65 -15.81 -15.49
N LEU A 298 -0.16 -16.80 -15.85
CA LEU A 298 -1.45 -16.59 -16.52
C LEU A 298 -2.41 -15.78 -15.65
N CYS A 299 -2.57 -16.16 -14.38
CA CYS A 299 -3.43 -15.42 -13.45
C CYS A 299 -2.89 -14.00 -13.21
N GLY A 300 -1.58 -13.84 -13.04
CA GLY A 300 -0.94 -12.53 -12.90
C GLY A 300 -1.19 -11.65 -14.13
N PHE A 301 -0.98 -12.17 -15.34
CA PHE A 301 -1.22 -11.44 -16.59
C PHE A 301 -2.68 -10.96 -16.71
N ILE A 302 -3.65 -11.77 -16.28
CA ILE A 302 -5.07 -11.40 -16.27
C ILE A 302 -5.35 -10.38 -15.17
N LEU A 303 -4.82 -10.56 -13.96
CA LEU A 303 -5.21 -9.78 -12.78
C LEU A 303 -4.48 -8.43 -12.66
N ILE A 304 -3.22 -8.34 -13.06
CA ILE A 304 -2.41 -7.11 -12.95
C ILE A 304 -3.10 -5.89 -13.61
N PRO A 305 -3.68 -5.99 -14.83
CA PRO A 305 -4.41 -4.87 -15.44
C PRO A 305 -5.62 -4.39 -14.62
N PHE A 306 -6.27 -5.27 -13.86
CA PHE A 306 -7.39 -4.90 -12.97
C PHE A 306 -6.92 -4.45 -11.57
N ALA A 307 -5.68 -4.78 -11.20
CA ALA A 307 -5.08 -4.49 -9.90
C ALA A 307 -4.35 -3.15 -9.90
N TYR A 308 -3.74 -2.76 -11.04
CA TYR A 308 -3.33 -1.39 -11.24
C TYR A 308 -4.58 -0.51 -11.05
N PRO A 309 -4.55 0.48 -10.13
CA PRO A 309 -5.65 1.42 -10.02
C PRO A 309 -5.89 1.95 -11.42
N ARG A 310 -7.14 1.84 -11.94
CA ARG A 310 -7.49 2.26 -13.31
C ARG A 310 -6.78 3.57 -13.56
N SER A 311 -5.78 3.49 -14.43
CA SER A 311 -4.83 4.52 -14.79
C SER A 311 -5.54 5.57 -15.63
N GLN A 312 -6.55 6.21 -15.04
CA GLN A 312 -6.93 7.52 -15.51
C GLN A 312 -5.83 8.42 -14.96
N PRO A 313 -4.94 8.95 -15.82
CA PRO A 313 -4.02 10.00 -15.38
C PRO A 313 -4.84 11.04 -14.63
N SER A 314 -4.25 11.61 -13.56
CA SER A 314 -4.94 12.61 -12.76
C SER A 314 -5.62 13.61 -13.70
N PRO A 315 -6.92 13.88 -13.53
CA PRO A 315 -7.60 14.88 -14.35
C PRO A 315 -7.05 16.29 -14.06
N ALA A 316 -6.34 16.49 -12.94
CA ALA A 316 -5.94 17.80 -12.45
C ALA A 316 -5.08 18.62 -13.44
N PRO A 317 -4.01 18.08 -14.09
CA PRO A 317 -3.23 18.83 -15.06
C PRO A 317 -4.06 19.27 -16.27
N ALA A 318 -4.94 18.39 -16.78
CA ALA A 318 -5.82 18.70 -17.90
C ALA A 318 -6.86 19.76 -17.52
N VAL A 319 -7.45 19.65 -16.32
CA VAL A 319 -8.41 20.61 -15.78
C VAL A 319 -7.78 21.99 -15.61
N PHE A 320 -6.58 22.07 -15.03
CA PHE A 320 -5.92 23.37 -14.82
C PHE A 320 -5.36 23.97 -16.09
N ALA A 321 -4.86 23.16 -17.04
CA ALA A 321 -4.50 23.66 -18.36
C ALA A 321 -5.71 24.29 -19.08
N GLN A 322 -6.89 23.67 -18.98
CA GLN A 322 -8.12 24.25 -19.54
C GLN A 322 -8.64 25.46 -18.75
N ALA A 323 -8.52 25.47 -17.42
CA ALA A 323 -8.88 26.64 -16.62
C ALA A 323 -7.99 27.86 -16.94
N GLN A 324 -6.70 27.63 -17.19
CA GLN A 324 -5.79 28.68 -17.68
C GLN A 324 -6.18 29.15 -19.08
N ALA A 325 -6.51 28.23 -19.99
CA ALA A 325 -7.01 28.57 -21.32
C ALA A 325 -8.34 29.36 -21.28
N ALA A 326 -9.15 29.14 -20.23
CA ALA A 326 -10.36 29.91 -19.95
C ALA A 326 -10.10 31.24 -19.21
N ASN A 327 -8.86 31.71 -19.15
CA ASN A 327 -8.44 32.98 -18.52
C ASN A 327 -8.77 33.07 -17.01
N VAL A 328 -8.71 31.95 -16.28
CA VAL A 328 -8.81 31.98 -14.81
C VAL A 328 -7.46 32.41 -14.22
N PRO A 329 -7.41 33.47 -13.40
CA PRO A 329 -6.16 34.02 -12.89
C PRO A 329 -5.41 33.04 -11.99
N VAL A 330 -4.10 33.02 -12.12
CA VAL A 330 -3.19 32.26 -11.25
C VAL A 330 -3.37 32.71 -9.81
N GLY A 331 -3.41 31.76 -8.87
CA GLY A 331 -3.68 32.01 -7.45
C GLY A 331 -5.17 32.05 -7.08
N ALA A 332 -6.09 31.95 -8.05
CA ALA A 332 -7.51 31.85 -7.76
C ALA A 332 -7.87 30.59 -6.95
N THR A 333 -8.98 30.67 -6.21
CA THR A 333 -9.45 29.54 -5.41
C THR A 333 -10.19 28.52 -6.29
N ALA A 334 -9.77 27.25 -6.20
CA ALA A 334 -10.43 26.10 -6.79
C ALA A 334 -11.10 25.26 -5.69
N ILE A 335 -12.41 25.06 -5.80
CA ILE A 335 -13.18 24.21 -4.88
C ILE A 335 -13.40 22.83 -5.48
N ILE A 336 -13.19 21.76 -4.71
CA ILE A 336 -13.35 20.39 -5.20
C ILE A 336 -14.35 19.62 -4.33
N ALA A 337 -15.42 19.13 -4.94
CA ALA A 337 -16.41 18.27 -4.32
C ALA A 337 -16.04 16.80 -4.51
N GLY A 338 -16.17 16.00 -3.46
CA GLY A 338 -15.79 14.59 -3.43
C GLY A 338 -14.43 14.35 -2.77
N SER A 339 -13.94 13.11 -2.89
CA SER A 339 -12.60 12.73 -2.43
C SER A 339 -11.58 13.12 -3.50
N PHE A 340 -10.61 13.96 -3.15
CA PHE A 340 -9.52 14.39 -4.01
C PHE A 340 -8.21 14.38 -3.23
N GLY A 341 -7.08 14.31 -3.93
CA GLY A 341 -5.77 14.34 -3.31
C GLY A 341 -4.85 15.47 -3.70
N HIS A 342 -3.59 15.28 -3.34
CA HIS A 342 -2.51 16.25 -3.54
C HIS A 342 -2.16 16.46 -5.00
N GLU A 343 -2.53 15.53 -5.88
CA GLU A 343 -2.39 15.72 -7.31
C GLU A 343 -3.06 17.02 -7.80
N TRP A 344 -4.10 17.50 -7.10
CA TRP A 344 -4.75 18.79 -7.39
C TRP A 344 -4.00 20.01 -6.85
N GLN A 345 -3.14 19.84 -5.85
CA GLN A 345 -2.33 20.93 -5.30
C GLN A 345 -1.02 21.09 -6.08
N GLU A 346 -0.49 20.01 -6.64
CA GLU A 346 0.76 20.00 -7.41
C GLU A 346 0.54 20.34 -8.89
N ALA A 347 -0.61 19.98 -9.46
CA ALA A 347 -0.85 20.09 -10.89
C ALA A 347 -1.06 21.53 -11.40
N GLY A 348 -1.28 22.52 -10.55
CA GLY A 348 -1.60 23.86 -11.01
C GLY A 348 -1.44 24.94 -9.95
N PRO A 349 -1.33 26.21 -10.37
CA PRO A 349 -0.94 27.30 -9.47
C PRO A 349 -2.16 27.93 -8.77
N TYR A 350 -3.13 27.12 -8.36
CA TYR A 350 -4.42 27.53 -7.81
C TYR A 350 -4.55 27.15 -6.32
N LEU A 351 -5.31 27.94 -5.55
CA LEU A 351 -5.54 27.65 -4.15
C LEU A 351 -6.66 26.61 -3.99
N ILE A 352 -6.30 25.37 -3.67
CA ILE A 352 -7.27 24.28 -3.56
C ILE A 352 -7.99 24.31 -2.21
N ARG A 353 -9.33 24.28 -2.24
CA ARG A 353 -10.17 24.14 -1.06
C ARG A 353 -11.20 23.04 -1.26
N ARG A 354 -11.57 22.37 -0.16
CA ARG A 354 -12.66 21.40 -0.20
C ARG A 354 -13.98 22.11 -0.40
N TYR A 355 -14.82 21.58 -1.29
CA TYR A 355 -16.19 22.02 -1.42
C TYR A 355 -16.93 21.76 -0.10
N VAL A 356 -17.44 22.84 0.46
CA VAL A 356 -18.37 22.84 1.58
C VAL A 356 -19.55 23.67 1.12
N THR A 357 -20.77 23.30 1.50
CA THR A 357 -22.01 24.09 1.33
C THR A 357 -21.92 25.38 2.16
N ASN A 358 -21.00 26.27 1.78
CA ASN A 358 -20.77 27.57 2.35
C ASN A 358 -20.73 28.58 1.19
N TYR A 359 -21.75 29.43 1.11
CA TYR A 359 -21.96 30.36 0.00
C TYR A 359 -20.77 31.29 -0.23
N HIS A 360 -20.12 31.78 0.84
CA HIS A 360 -18.96 32.68 0.72
C HIS A 360 -17.77 32.02 0.03
N LEU A 361 -17.56 30.72 0.28
CA LEU A 361 -16.48 29.98 -0.34
C LEU A 361 -16.73 29.83 -1.85
N ILE A 362 -17.97 29.52 -2.23
CA ILE A 362 -18.39 29.37 -3.63
C ILE A 362 -18.28 30.73 -4.36
N ASP A 363 -18.64 31.82 -3.71
CA ASP A 363 -18.55 33.17 -4.29
C ASP A 363 -17.12 33.67 -4.50
N SER A 364 -16.19 33.21 -3.68
CA SER A 364 -14.76 33.53 -3.82
C SER A 364 -14.03 32.60 -4.81
N ALA A 365 -14.60 31.43 -5.10
CA ALA A 365 -13.99 30.45 -6.00
C ALA A 365 -14.14 30.85 -7.47
N ARG A 366 -13.14 30.49 -8.29
CA ARG A 366 -13.20 30.68 -9.76
C ARG A 366 -13.18 29.36 -10.52
N ILE A 367 -12.88 28.25 -9.83
CA ILE A 367 -12.89 26.90 -10.39
C ILE A 367 -13.67 26.03 -9.42
N ALA A 368 -14.57 25.20 -9.92
CA ALA A 368 -15.31 24.20 -9.17
C ALA A 368 -15.21 22.86 -9.88
N VAL A 369 -14.64 21.86 -9.21
CA VAL A 369 -14.45 20.50 -9.72
C VAL A 369 -15.41 19.57 -8.98
N CYS A 370 -16.21 18.84 -9.74
CA CYS A 370 -17.30 18.02 -9.21
C CYS A 370 -17.00 16.53 -9.41
N LEU A 371 -16.25 15.95 -8.47
CA LEU A 371 -16.03 14.50 -8.37
C LEU A 371 -17.18 13.80 -7.63
N ALA A 372 -17.98 14.59 -6.91
CA ALA A 372 -19.28 14.24 -6.35
C ALA A 372 -20.29 15.35 -6.75
N ASP A 373 -21.56 15.19 -6.38
CA ASP A 373 -22.61 16.17 -6.76
C ASP A 373 -22.34 17.58 -6.20
N CYS A 374 -22.42 18.59 -7.08
CA CYS A 374 -22.27 20.02 -6.78
C CYS A 374 -23.54 20.82 -7.15
N PRO A 375 -24.66 20.65 -6.43
CA PRO A 375 -25.93 21.26 -6.81
C PRO A 375 -25.88 22.79 -6.83
N ASP A 376 -25.09 23.42 -5.96
CA ASP A 376 -25.08 24.89 -5.80
C ASP A 376 -24.31 25.60 -6.90
N VAL A 377 -23.38 24.92 -7.59
CA VAL A 377 -22.61 25.50 -8.71
C VAL A 377 -23.44 25.44 -10.00
N ARG A 378 -24.13 24.32 -10.24
CA ARG A 378 -24.92 24.08 -11.47
C ARG A 378 -26.07 25.09 -11.67
N LYS A 379 -26.59 25.67 -10.58
CA LYS A 379 -27.75 26.57 -10.59
C LYS A 379 -27.37 28.04 -10.55
N ARG A 380 -26.08 28.38 -10.51
CA ARG A 380 -25.59 29.73 -10.20
C ARG A 380 -25.07 30.42 -11.46
N GLU A 381 -25.48 31.66 -11.66
CA GLU A 381 -25.07 32.46 -12.82
C GLU A 381 -23.56 32.78 -12.77
N GLY A 382 -22.96 32.95 -13.95
CA GLY A 382 -21.53 33.29 -14.11
C GLY A 382 -20.56 32.09 -14.11
N TRP A 383 -21.05 30.88 -13.86
CA TRP A 383 -20.27 29.65 -14.01
C TRP A 383 -20.44 29.05 -15.40
N GLN A 384 -19.33 28.78 -16.07
CA GLN A 384 -19.27 28.15 -17.37
C GLN A 384 -18.70 26.74 -17.21
N ARG A 385 -19.37 25.75 -17.80
CA ARG A 385 -18.87 24.38 -17.79
C ARG A 385 -17.72 24.23 -18.79
N LEU A 386 -16.61 23.66 -18.35
CA LEU A 386 -15.54 23.25 -19.27
C LEU A 386 -15.96 21.97 -19.98
N GLU A 387 -15.88 21.99 -21.31
CA GLU A 387 -16.07 20.83 -22.17
C GLU A 387 -14.73 20.14 -22.44
N ASN A 388 -14.75 18.84 -22.74
CA ASN A 388 -13.54 18.04 -23.02
C ASN A 388 -12.57 17.85 -21.84
N VAL A 389 -13.06 17.92 -20.60
CA VAL A 389 -12.36 17.44 -19.40
C VAL A 389 -12.96 16.10 -18.92
N PRO A 390 -12.14 15.20 -18.36
CA PRO A 390 -12.58 13.88 -17.91
C PRO A 390 -13.50 13.91 -16.67
N VAL A 391 -13.65 15.07 -16.03
CA VAL A 391 -14.51 15.29 -14.86
C VAL A 391 -15.33 16.56 -15.06
N GLU A 392 -16.47 16.67 -14.36
CA GLU A 392 -17.31 17.86 -14.44
C GLU A 392 -16.59 19.04 -13.77
N VAL A 393 -16.25 20.06 -14.55
CA VAL A 393 -15.61 21.29 -14.06
C VAL A 393 -16.37 22.50 -14.53
N TRP A 394 -16.52 23.44 -13.61
CA TRP A 394 -17.08 24.75 -13.85
C TRP A 394 -16.02 25.80 -13.56
N VAL A 395 -15.96 26.83 -14.38
CA VAL A 395 -15.04 27.97 -14.23
C VAL A 395 -15.80 29.28 -14.31
N ARG A 396 -15.27 30.31 -13.66
CA ARG A 396 -15.74 31.69 -13.76
C ARG A 396 -14.58 32.54 -14.27
N PRO A 397 -14.49 32.77 -15.60
CA PRO A 397 -13.46 33.61 -16.20
C PRO A 397 -13.52 35.04 -15.64
N LEU A 398 -12.39 35.75 -15.66
CA LEU A 398 -12.46 37.21 -15.59
C LEU A 398 -13.07 37.71 -16.90
N LEU A 399 -14.10 38.54 -16.80
CA LEU A 399 -14.55 39.33 -17.95
C LEU A 399 -13.40 40.27 -18.32
N ARG A 400 -13.15 40.45 -19.62
CA ARG A 400 -11.99 41.16 -20.18
C ARG A 400 -11.88 42.64 -19.80
N ASP A 401 -12.77 43.17 -18.96
CA ASP A 401 -12.96 44.60 -18.69
C ASP A 401 -12.75 45.02 -17.23
N GLU A 402 -12.22 44.16 -16.35
CA GLU A 402 -11.78 44.58 -15.00
C GLU A 402 -10.25 44.67 -14.94
N GLY A 403 -9.72 45.74 -15.56
CA GLY A 403 -8.33 46.20 -15.47
C GLY A 403 -8.17 47.33 -14.48
#